data_AF-C6JS19-F1
#
_entry.id   AF-C6JS19-F1
#
_cell.length_a   1.000
_cell.length_b   1.000
_cell.length_c   1.000
_cell.angle_alpha   90.00
_cell.angle_beta   90.00
_cell.angle_gamma   90.00
#
_symmetry.space_group_name_H-M   'P 1'
#
loop_
_entity.id
_entity.type
_entity.pdbx_description
1 polymer ?
#
loop_
_entity_poly.entity_id
_entity_poly.type
_entity_poly.pdbx_seq_one_letter_code
_entity_poly.pdbx_strand_id
1 'polypeptide(L)'
;MNKLVRLLALESDQQLKTVAIHGSAGVGKTTLARRLYHCYEGRFHFRAFLRVSCNPDTRRLLASMLSRIKGQHVCHYWGFDDEQGLIDNIREHLQGKSAS
;
A
#
# COMPACT_ATOMS: atom_id res chain seq x y z
N MET A 1 0.52 -11.06 -16.64
CA MET A 1 -0.20 -11.07 -15.35
C MET A 1 0.28 -12.22 -14.46
N ASN A 2 0.22 -13.47 -14.94
CA ASN A 2 0.40 -14.69 -14.14
C ASN A 2 1.73 -14.78 -13.38
N LYS A 3 2.85 -14.31 -13.96
CA LYS A 3 4.15 -14.29 -13.27
C LYS A 3 4.14 -13.38 -12.03
N LEU A 4 3.53 -12.20 -12.12
CA LEU A 4 3.43 -11.24 -11.00
C LEU A 4 2.54 -11.76 -9.88
N VAL A 5 1.40 -12.38 -10.24
CA VAL A 5 0.48 -13.01 -9.28
C VAL A 5 1.17 -14.13 -8.51
N ARG A 6 1.96 -14.97 -9.20
CA ARG A 6 2.77 -16.03 -8.59
C ARG A 6 3.88 -15.49 -7.69
N LEU A 7 4.60 -14.46 -8.12
CA LEU A 7 5.66 -13.82 -7.30
C LEU A 7 5.10 -13.19 -6.03
N LEU A 8 3.93 -12.56 -6.13
CA LEU A 8 3.21 -12.04 -4.97
C LEU A 8 2.50 -13.15 -4.19
N ALA A 9 2.51 -14.38 -4.71
CA ALA A 9 1.88 -15.57 -4.15
C ALA A 9 0.54 -15.21 -3.51
N LEU A 10 -0.30 -14.50 -4.26
CA LEU A 10 -1.67 -14.11 -3.84
C LEU A 10 -2.57 -15.32 -3.57
N GLU A 11 -2.01 -16.52 -3.65
CA GLU A 11 -2.64 -17.84 -3.52
C GLU A 11 -1.96 -18.69 -2.41
N SER A 12 -0.87 -18.23 -1.74
CA SER A 12 -0.28 -18.94 -0.58
C SER A 12 0.64 -18.09 0.34
N ASP A 13 0.47 -18.36 1.64
CA ASP A 13 1.26 -18.12 2.87
C ASP A 13 1.79 -16.74 3.31
N GLN A 14 1.77 -16.60 4.65
CA GLN A 14 1.76 -15.46 5.58
C GLN A 14 3.01 -14.58 5.67
N GLN A 15 3.93 -14.63 4.70
CA GLN A 15 5.15 -13.82 4.73
C GLN A 15 5.02 -12.51 3.92
N LEU A 16 5.58 -11.42 4.43
CA LEU A 16 5.67 -10.13 3.72
C LEU A 16 6.42 -10.30 2.38
N LYS A 17 5.76 -9.95 1.27
CA LYS A 17 6.30 -10.04 -0.09
C LYS A 17 6.31 -8.68 -0.77
N THR A 18 7.42 -8.35 -1.41
CA THR A 18 7.60 -7.10 -2.16
C THR A 18 8.08 -7.41 -3.57
N VAL A 19 7.48 -6.76 -4.57
CA VAL A 19 7.87 -6.89 -5.98
C VAL A 19 8.09 -5.52 -6.58
N ALA A 20 9.25 -5.33 -7.23
CA ALA A 20 9.57 -4.12 -7.98
C ALA A 20 9.36 -4.35 -9.49
N ILE A 21 8.74 -3.37 -10.17
CA ILE A 21 8.48 -3.43 -11.62
C ILE A 21 9.38 -2.39 -12.31
N HIS A 22 10.38 -2.86 -13.05
CA HIS A 22 11.33 -2.04 -13.80
C HIS A 22 11.09 -2.16 -15.31
N GLY A 23 11.57 -1.17 -16.08
CA GLY A 23 11.46 -1.15 -17.54
C GLY A 23 11.45 0.25 -18.12
N SER A 24 11.50 0.36 -19.44
CA SER A 24 11.58 1.62 -20.18
C SER A 24 10.41 2.57 -19.92
N ALA A 25 10.60 3.86 -20.24
CA ALA A 25 9.52 4.84 -20.20
C ALA A 25 8.35 4.40 -21.11
N GLY A 26 7.12 4.75 -20.76
CA GLY A 26 5.94 4.46 -21.59
C GLY A 26 5.45 3.01 -21.64
N VAL A 27 6.22 2.02 -21.17
CA VAL A 27 5.85 0.58 -21.25
C VAL A 27 4.63 0.17 -20.39
N GLY A 28 4.03 1.10 -19.64
CA GLY A 28 2.81 0.83 -18.87
C GLY A 28 3.01 0.18 -17.49
N LYS A 29 4.17 0.34 -16.85
CA LYS A 29 4.46 -0.23 -15.51
C LYS A 29 3.40 0.13 -14.47
N THR A 30 3.08 1.42 -14.34
CA THR A 30 2.05 1.92 -13.42
C THR A 30 0.67 1.39 -13.79
N THR A 31 0.38 1.24 -15.08
CA THR A 31 -0.87 0.67 -15.58
C THR A 31 -1.02 -0.79 -15.16
N LEU A 32 0.05 -1.59 -15.28
CA LEU A 32 0.07 -2.98 -14.84
C LEU A 32 -0.13 -3.10 -13.32
N ALA A 33 0.60 -2.30 -12.53
CA ALA A 33 0.46 -2.28 -11.07
C ALA A 33 -0.97 -1.89 -10.63
N ARG A 34 -1.56 -0.88 -11.28
CA ARG A 34 -2.94 -0.44 -11.00
C ARG A 34 -3.97 -1.52 -11.37
N ARG A 35 -3.81 -2.18 -12.51
CA ARG A 35 -4.70 -3.28 -12.92
C ARG A 35 -4.64 -4.43 -11.91
N LEU A 36 -3.44 -4.81 -11.48
CA LEU A 36 -3.25 -5.83 -10.45
C LEU A 36 -3.91 -5.43 -9.13
N TYR A 37 -3.71 -4.19 -8.68
CA TYR A 37 -4.37 -3.66 -7.48
C TYR A 37 -5.88 -3.86 -7.56
N HIS A 38 -6.55 -3.42 -8.64
CA HIS A 38 -8.01 -3.57 -8.78
C HIS A 38 -8.49 -5.02 -8.93
N CYS A 39 -7.71 -5.89 -9.59
CA CYS A 39 -8.11 -7.29 -9.73
C CYS A 39 -8.08 -8.06 -8.39
N TYR A 40 -7.24 -7.63 -7.44
CA TYR A 40 -6.99 -8.37 -6.19
C TYR A 40 -7.34 -7.57 -4.93
N GLU A 41 -7.86 -6.35 -5.07
CA GLU A 41 -8.14 -5.49 -3.92
C GLU A 41 -9.13 -6.10 -2.91
N GLY A 42 -10.04 -6.97 -3.37
CA GLY A 42 -10.98 -7.68 -2.51
C GLY A 42 -10.37 -8.78 -1.64
N ARG A 43 -9.13 -9.21 -1.90
CA ARG A 43 -8.42 -10.20 -1.06
C ARG A 43 -7.74 -9.57 0.17
N PHE A 44 -7.66 -8.24 0.20
CA PHE A 44 -6.98 -7.51 1.26
C PHE A 44 -7.97 -6.64 2.02
N HIS A 45 -8.11 -6.92 3.32
CA HIS A 45 -8.93 -6.11 4.22
C HIS A 45 -8.42 -4.66 4.27
N PHE A 46 -7.10 -4.46 4.27
CA PHE A 46 -6.46 -3.16 4.22
C PHE A 46 -5.66 -3.00 2.94
N ARG A 47 -5.85 -1.86 2.27
CA ARG A 47 -5.22 -1.58 0.99
C ARG A 47 -5.02 -0.09 0.78
N ALA A 48 -3.91 0.27 0.15
CA ALA A 48 -3.63 1.63 -0.25
C ALA A 48 -2.89 1.62 -1.59
N PHE A 49 -3.27 2.53 -2.49
CA PHE A 49 -2.51 2.86 -3.69
C PHE A 49 -2.05 4.30 -3.55
N LEU A 50 -0.73 4.51 -3.48
CA LEU A 50 -0.12 5.80 -3.21
C LEU A 50 0.75 6.23 -4.39
N ARG A 51 0.83 7.54 -4.61
CA ARG A 51 1.75 8.15 -5.57
C ARG A 51 2.85 8.85 -4.78
N VAL A 52 4.10 8.53 -5.10
CA VAL A 52 5.29 9.15 -4.50
C VAL A 52 5.91 10.10 -5.52
N SER A 53 6.19 11.33 -5.12
CA SER A 53 6.91 12.34 -5.92
C SER A 53 8.42 12.18 -5.79
N CYS A 54 9.18 12.79 -6.71
CA CYS A 54 10.66 12.81 -6.64
C CYS A 54 11.18 13.47 -5.36
N ASN A 55 10.46 14.47 -4.85
CA ASN A 55 10.66 15.02 -3.51
C ASN A 55 9.47 14.56 -2.64
N PRO A 56 9.58 13.43 -1.93
CA PRO A 56 8.47 12.92 -1.13
C PRO A 56 8.32 13.73 0.16
N ASP A 57 7.09 14.14 0.44
CA ASP A 57 6.67 14.54 1.78
C ASP A 57 6.27 13.25 2.52
N THR A 58 7.19 12.70 3.31
CA THR A 58 7.05 11.41 4.00
C THR A 58 5.89 11.45 4.98
N ARG A 59 5.77 12.50 5.80
CA ARG A 59 4.63 12.72 6.69
C ARG A 59 3.30 12.67 5.92
N ARG A 60 3.18 13.40 4.81
CA ARG A 60 1.96 13.41 3.99
C ARG A 60 1.70 12.04 3.35
N LEU A 61 2.73 11.30 2.96
CA LEU A 61 2.60 9.96 2.40
C LEU A 61 2.07 8.97 3.44
N LEU A 62 2.63 8.96 4.64
CA LEU A 62 2.20 8.11 5.75
C LEU A 62 0.78 8.45 6.19
N ALA A 63 0.47 9.75 6.31
CA ALA A 63 -0.87 10.23 6.61
C ALA A 63 -1.90 9.79 5.55
N SER A 64 -1.51 9.85 4.26
CA SER A 64 -2.34 9.36 3.16
C SER A 64 -2.54 7.85 3.23
N MET A 65 -1.50 7.08 3.57
CA MET A 65 -1.59 5.63 3.75
C MET A 65 -2.59 5.28 4.86
N LEU A 66 -2.44 5.90 6.03
CA LEU A 66 -3.28 5.67 7.19
C LEU A 66 -4.76 5.97 6.90
N SER A 67 -5.04 7.09 6.22
CA SER A 67 -6.40 7.44 5.83
C SER A 67 -7.03 6.42 4.89
N ARG A 68 -6.25 5.79 3.99
CA ARG A 68 -6.76 4.80 3.03
C ARG A 68 -7.05 3.46 3.70
N ILE A 69 -6.23 3.04 4.67
CA ILE A 69 -6.46 1.78 5.39
C ILE A 69 -7.58 1.89 6.44
N LYS A 70 -7.83 3.07 7.03
CA LYS A 70 -8.90 3.29 8.03
C LYS A 70 -10.30 3.45 7.45
N GLY A 71 -10.44 3.70 6.15
CA GLY A 71 -11.72 3.62 5.46
C GLY A 71 -12.61 4.88 5.44
N GLN A 72 -12.31 5.99 6.14
CA GLN A 72 -12.96 7.31 5.93
C GLN A 72 -12.34 8.43 6.79
N HIS A 73 -12.45 9.67 6.30
CA HIS A 73 -12.29 10.99 6.96
C HIS A 73 -11.51 11.03 8.28
N VAL A 74 -10.19 10.83 8.25
CA VAL A 74 -9.37 11.30 9.37
C VAL A 74 -9.11 12.78 9.15
N CYS A 75 -10.10 13.61 9.50
CA CYS A 75 -9.98 15.07 9.54
C CYS A 75 -9.01 15.56 10.64
N HIS A 76 -8.16 14.70 11.18
CA HIS A 76 -7.21 15.00 12.25
C HIS A 76 -5.80 14.50 11.91
N TYR A 77 -5.21 15.00 10.81
CA TYR A 77 -3.74 14.94 10.64
C TYR A 77 -2.98 15.72 11.74
N TRP A 78 -3.72 16.51 12.52
CA TRP A 78 -3.28 17.35 13.63
C TRP A 78 -3.01 16.60 14.94
N GLY A 79 -3.40 15.33 15.04
CA GLY A 79 -3.22 14.52 16.26
C GLY A 79 -1.92 13.69 16.29
N PHE A 80 -1.12 13.74 15.22
CA PHE A 80 0.18 13.06 15.18
C PHE A 80 1.30 14.09 15.24
N ASP A 81 2.06 14.03 16.33
CA ASP A 81 3.16 14.96 16.62
C ASP A 81 4.31 14.83 15.59
N ASP A 82 4.53 13.64 15.04
CA ASP A 82 5.60 13.36 14.07
C ASP A 82 5.30 12.17 13.13
N GLU A 83 6.30 11.78 12.32
CA GLU A 83 6.22 10.62 11.42
C GLU A 83 6.17 9.29 12.17
N GLN A 84 6.77 9.21 13.36
CA GLN A 84 6.83 7.99 14.15
C GLN A 84 5.43 7.62 14.67
N GLY A 85 4.66 8.60 15.14
CA GLY A 85 3.26 8.40 15.52
C GLY A 85 2.39 7.88 14.38
N LEU A 86 2.64 8.34 13.14
CA LEU A 86 1.95 7.81 11.95
C LEU A 86 2.35 6.36 11.65
N ILE A 87 3.64 6.04 11.75
CA ILE A 87 4.16 4.68 11.53
C ILE A 87 3.56 3.70 12.55
N ASP A 88 3.56 4.07 13.82
CA ASP A 88 3.07 3.19 14.89
C ASP A 88 1.57 2.95 14.77
N ASN A 89 0.81 3.97 14.37
CA ASN A 89 -0.61 3.79 14.11
C ASN A 89 -0.89 2.90 12.88
N ILE A 90 -0.10 3.03 11.80
CA ILE A 90 -0.18 2.12 10.65
C ILE A 90 0.14 0.69 11.10
N ARG A 91 1.21 0.49 11.88
CA ARG A 91 1.59 -0.83 12.41
C ARG A 91 0.47 -1.45 13.24
N GLU A 92 -0.08 -0.70 14.19
CA GLU A 92 -1.22 -1.13 15.02
C GLU A 92 -2.41 -1.60 14.17
N HIS A 93 -2.74 -0.87 13.09
CA HIS A 93 -3.86 -1.24 12.21
C HIS A 93 -3.58 -2.48 11.37
N LEU A 94 -2.31 -2.77 11.08
CA LEU A 94 -1.88 -3.92 10.28
C LEU A 94 -1.48 -5.15 11.13
N GLN A 95 -1.32 -5.01 12.45
CA GLN A 95 -0.92 -6.10 13.34
C GLN A 95 -1.93 -7.27 13.31
N GLY A 96 -1.41 -8.50 13.20
CA GLY A 96 -2.21 -9.72 13.27
C GLY A 96 -3.14 -9.96 12.08
N LYS A 97 -3.01 -9.19 10.99
CA LYS A 97 -3.92 -9.23 9.84
C LYS A 97 -3.21 -9.85 8.64
N SER A 98 -3.47 -11.13 8.40
CA SER A 98 -3.05 -11.82 7.17
C SER A 98 -4.04 -11.57 6.03
N ALA A 99 -3.61 -11.73 4.78
CA ALA A 99 -4.52 -11.79 3.63
C ALA A 99 -5.55 -12.92 3.86
N SER A 100 -6.83 -12.66 3.56
CA SER A 100 -7.89 -13.68 3.64
C SER A 100 -7.88 -14.61 2.44
#